data_AF-A0A0K1EI86-F1
#
_entry.id   AF-A0A0K1EI86-F1
#
_cell.length_a   1.000
_cell.length_b   1.000
_cell.length_c   1.000
_cell.angle_alpha   90.00
_cell.angle_beta   90.00
_cell.angle_gamma   90.00
#
_symmetry.space_group_name_H-M   'P 1'
#
loop_
_entity.id
_entity.type
_entity.pdbx_description
1 polymer ?
#
loop_
_entity_poly.entity_id
_entity_poly.type
_entity_poly.pdbx_seq_one_letter_code
_entity_poly.pdbx_strand_id
1 'polypeptide(L)'
;MELDVHRWAVVGDLMISVTLPGSSIDALWQSFANDLLALDVTRYLGVAFKGAEVTSVRRRILADALLHKNIRLSAVTEDKVTNGFATAMSWLGVDVGAFTLSELDRAIAHLDVPDDRIQRVKAELERLSRAY
;
A
#
# COMPACT_ATOMS: atom_id res chain seq x y z
N MET A 1 18.71 -13.52 -8.49
CA MET A 1 17.45 -13.79 -7.77
C MET A 1 16.77 -12.45 -7.64
N GLU A 2 15.80 -12.15 -8.51
CA GLU A 2 14.99 -10.94 -8.36
C GLU A 2 14.23 -11.07 -7.06
N LEU A 3 14.51 -10.19 -6.10
CA LEU A 3 13.70 -10.10 -4.90
C LEU A 3 12.39 -9.46 -5.33
N ASP A 4 11.25 -10.08 -5.03
CA ASP A 4 9.95 -9.43 -5.16
C ASP A 4 9.91 -8.26 -4.17
N VAL A 5 10.29 -7.07 -4.65
CA VAL A 5 10.36 -5.84 -3.86
C VAL A 5 8.98 -5.24 -3.61
N HIS A 6 7.93 -5.74 -4.26
CA HIS A 6 6.54 -5.36 -3.97
C HIS A 6 5.70 -6.61 -3.75
N ARG A 7 5.07 -6.71 -2.58
CA ARG A 7 4.33 -7.90 -2.13
C ARG A 7 3.01 -7.46 -1.55
N TRP A 8 1.96 -8.28 -1.69
CA TRP A 8 0.66 -7.97 -1.14
C TRP A 8 -0.08 -9.20 -0.61
N ALA A 9 -1.07 -8.94 0.22
CA ALA A 9 -2.01 -9.93 0.75
C ALA A 9 -3.37 -9.27 1.00
N VAL A 10 -4.41 -10.08 1.12
CA VAL A 10 -5.78 -9.62 1.40
C VAL A 10 -6.26 -10.16 2.74
N VAL A 11 -6.85 -9.28 3.56
CA VAL A 11 -7.47 -9.61 4.86
C VAL A 11 -8.92 -9.11 4.87
N GLY A 12 -9.85 -9.96 4.42
CA GLY A 12 -11.23 -9.55 4.19
C GLY A 12 -11.30 -8.56 3.03
N ASP A 13 -11.85 -7.37 3.25
CA ASP A 13 -11.95 -6.28 2.26
C ASP A 13 -10.74 -5.31 2.25
N LEU A 14 -9.66 -5.63 2.98
CA LEU A 14 -8.44 -4.83 3.05
C LEU A 14 -7.33 -5.48 2.22
N MET A 15 -6.82 -4.74 1.24
CA MET A 15 -5.53 -5.04 0.61
C MET A 15 -4.40 -4.47 1.47
N ILE A 16 -3.34 -5.25 1.69
CA ILE A 16 -2.11 -4.83 2.36
C ILE A 16 -0.98 -5.01 1.37
N SER A 17 -0.15 -3.99 1.14
CA SER A 17 1.07 -4.12 0.37
C SER A 17 2.30 -3.63 1.13
N VAL A 18 3.44 -4.22 0.80
CA VAL A 18 4.77 -3.82 1.26
C VAL A 18 5.65 -3.62 0.05
N THR A 19 6.28 -2.44 -0.01
CA THR A 19 7.32 -2.11 -0.99
C THR A 19 8.66 -1.98 -0.27
N LEU A 20 9.55 -2.92 -0.55
CA LEU A 20 10.91 -3.01 -0.02
C LEU A 20 11.88 -2.14 -0.84
N PRO A 21 13.10 -1.88 -0.34
CA PRO A 21 14.10 -1.13 -1.10
C PRO A 21 14.46 -1.83 -2.41
N GLY A 22 14.67 -1.03 -3.45
CA GLY A 22 15.06 -1.49 -4.77
C GLY A 22 14.01 -1.24 -5.85
N SER A 23 14.35 -1.65 -7.07
CA SER A 23 13.51 -1.47 -8.25
C SER A 23 12.60 -2.66 -8.46
N SER A 24 11.33 -2.37 -8.76
CA SER A 24 10.36 -3.34 -9.29
C SER A 24 10.23 -3.15 -10.80
N ILE A 25 9.55 -4.06 -11.49
CA ILE A 25 9.13 -3.89 -12.88
C ILE A 25 7.66 -3.43 -12.94
N ASP A 26 7.29 -2.70 -14.00
CA ASP A 26 5.94 -2.14 -14.11
C ASP A 26 4.85 -3.23 -14.26
N ALA A 27 5.21 -4.39 -14.81
CA ALA A 27 4.32 -5.56 -14.89
C ALA A 27 3.86 -6.06 -13.51
N LEU A 28 4.71 -5.95 -12.48
CA LEU A 28 4.34 -6.33 -11.11
C LEU A 28 3.26 -5.40 -10.55
N TRP A 29 3.38 -4.10 -10.81
CA TRP A 29 2.39 -3.10 -10.40
C TRP A 29 1.09 -3.24 -11.17
N GLN A 30 1.15 -3.63 -12.44
CA GLN A 30 -0.05 -3.95 -13.21
C GLN A 30 -0.76 -5.18 -12.62
N SER A 31 -0.01 -6.22 -12.24
CA SER A 31 -0.57 -7.40 -11.56
C SER A 31 -1.25 -7.01 -10.24
N PHE A 32 -0.58 -6.19 -9.44
CA PHE A 32 -1.16 -5.67 -8.19
C PHE A 32 -2.42 -4.84 -8.40
N ALA A 33 -2.43 -3.95 -9.40
CA ALA A 33 -3.60 -3.15 -9.75
C ALA A 33 -4.76 -4.01 -10.25
N ASN A 34 -4.48 -5.07 -11.03
CA ASN A 34 -5.50 -6.01 -11.46
C ASN A 34 -6.13 -6.75 -10.28
N ASP A 35 -5.34 -7.14 -9.28
CA ASP A 35 -5.86 -7.77 -8.06
C ASP A 35 -6.73 -6.79 -7.24
N LEU A 36 -6.33 -5.52 -7.13
CA LEU A 36 -7.17 -4.47 -6.51
C LEU A 36 -8.53 -4.35 -7.20
N LEU A 37 -8.55 -4.46 -8.54
CA LEU A 37 -9.76 -4.37 -9.34
C LEU A 37 -10.62 -5.63 -9.27
N ALA A 38 -10.01 -6.81 -9.29
CA ALA A 38 -10.70 -8.10 -9.38
C ALA A 38 -11.26 -8.59 -8.02
N LEU A 39 -10.57 -8.29 -6.92
CA LEU A 39 -10.95 -8.75 -5.59
C LEU A 39 -11.94 -7.80 -4.93
N ASP A 40 -12.73 -8.28 -3.97
CA ASP A 40 -13.70 -7.47 -3.21
C ASP A 40 -13.03 -6.65 -2.10
N VAL A 41 -12.10 -5.79 -2.50
CA VAL A 41 -11.39 -4.86 -1.62
C VAL A 41 -11.99 -3.47 -1.70
N THR A 42 -12.17 -2.84 -0.54
CA THR A 42 -12.67 -1.46 -0.39
C THR A 42 -11.64 -0.53 0.25
N ARG A 43 -10.59 -1.11 0.84
CA ARG A 43 -9.53 -0.39 1.57
C ARG A 43 -8.16 -0.90 1.16
N TYR A 44 -7.17 -0.03 1.24
CA TYR A 44 -5.79 -0.36 0.93
C TYR A 44 -4.82 0.26 1.94
N LEU A 45 -4.00 -0.59 2.55
CA LEU A 45 -2.85 -0.21 3.38
C LEU A 45 -1.56 -0.44 2.59
N GLY A 46 -0.93 0.63 2.10
CA GLY A 46 0.34 0.55 1.39
C GLY A 46 1.50 0.96 2.29
N VAL A 47 2.48 0.08 2.47
CA VAL A 47 3.68 0.35 3.27
C VAL A 47 4.90 0.41 2.35
N ALA A 48 5.71 1.47 2.45
CA ALA A 48 6.94 1.61 1.69
C ALA A 48 8.14 1.88 2.63
N PHE A 49 9.16 1.03 2.52
CA PHE A 49 10.41 1.14 3.28
C PHE A 49 11.42 2.07 2.59
N LYS A 50 12.41 2.58 3.31
CA LYS A 50 13.39 3.52 2.75
C LYS A 50 14.15 2.90 1.58
N GLY A 51 14.22 3.64 0.47
CA GLY A 51 14.83 3.17 -0.77
C GLY A 51 13.88 2.38 -1.67
N ALA A 52 12.59 2.27 -1.31
CA ALA A 52 11.56 1.80 -2.23
C ALA A 52 11.40 2.79 -3.40
N GLU A 53 11.47 2.28 -4.63
CA GLU A 53 11.32 3.10 -5.83
C GLU A 53 9.94 2.96 -6.45
N VAL A 54 9.10 3.99 -6.26
CA VAL A 54 7.77 4.08 -6.89
C VAL A 54 7.77 5.22 -7.92
N THR A 55 7.89 4.85 -9.19
CA THR A 55 7.93 5.78 -10.32
C THR A 55 6.57 6.46 -10.56
N SER A 56 6.56 7.53 -11.36
CA SER A 56 5.29 8.18 -11.78
C SER A 56 4.35 7.23 -12.52
N VAL A 57 4.88 6.30 -13.33
CA VAL A 57 4.09 5.29 -14.04
C VAL A 57 3.37 4.38 -13.05
N ARG A 58 4.08 3.88 -12.03
CA ARG A 58 3.51 2.99 -10.99
C ARG A 58 2.47 3.70 -10.12
N ARG A 59 2.74 4.96 -9.75
CA ARG A 59 1.77 5.81 -9.06
C ARG A 59 0.49 5.97 -9.89
N ARG A 60 0.62 6.15 -11.21
CA ARG A 60 -0.53 6.27 -12.11
C ARG A 60 -1.33 4.98 -12.20
N ILE A 61 -0.67 3.84 -12.43
CA ILE A 61 -1.29 2.51 -12.45
C ILE A 61 -2.12 2.28 -11.17
N LEU A 62 -1.51 2.54 -10.02
CA LEU A 62 -2.16 2.39 -8.73
C LEU A 62 -3.33 3.37 -8.56
N ALA A 63 -3.13 4.65 -8.86
CA ALA A 63 -4.17 5.67 -8.69
C ALA A 63 -5.40 5.36 -9.56
N ASP A 64 -5.20 4.97 -10.82
CA ASP A 64 -6.29 4.62 -11.72
C ASP A 64 -7.12 3.45 -11.14
N ALA A 65 -6.48 2.43 -10.56
CA ALA A 65 -7.18 1.31 -9.93
C ALA A 65 -7.95 1.73 -8.65
N LEU A 66 -7.34 2.55 -7.79
CA LEU A 66 -7.97 3.02 -6.56
C LEU A 66 -9.18 3.91 -6.85
N LEU A 67 -9.08 4.80 -7.85
CA LEU A 67 -10.18 5.68 -8.25
C LEU A 67 -11.32 4.90 -8.89
N HIS A 68 -11.01 3.89 -9.72
CA HIS A 68 -12.03 3.09 -10.40
C HIS A 68 -12.98 2.40 -9.41
N LYS A 69 -12.45 1.95 -8.27
CA LYS A 69 -13.22 1.28 -7.22
C LYS A 69 -13.51 2.14 -5.99
N ASN A 70 -13.13 3.42 -6.01
CA ASN A 70 -13.22 4.33 -4.88
C ASN A 70 -12.61 3.74 -3.58
N ILE A 71 -11.43 3.14 -3.69
CA ILE A 71 -10.73 2.48 -2.58
C ILE A 71 -10.03 3.54 -1.72
N ARG A 72 -10.28 3.52 -0.41
CA ARG A 72 -9.58 4.39 0.55
C ARG A 72 -8.16 3.89 0.81
N LEU A 73 -7.18 4.80 0.76
CA LEU A 73 -5.77 4.49 0.94
C LEU A 73 -5.23 5.03 2.27
N SER A 74 -4.47 4.21 2.99
CA SER A 74 -3.48 4.66 3.98
C SER A 74 -2.08 4.32 3.45
N ALA A 75 -1.27 5.34 3.22
CA ALA A 75 0.14 5.20 2.88
C ALA A 75 0.99 5.33 4.14
N VAL A 76 1.86 4.35 4.40
CA VAL A 76 2.76 4.30 5.54
C VAL A 76 4.20 4.27 5.05
N THR A 77 5.04 5.18 5.55
CA THR A 77 6.47 5.25 5.19
C THR A 77 7.38 5.27 6.42
N GLU A 78 8.67 4.97 6.24
CA GLU A 78 9.66 5.03 7.34
C GLU A 78 9.91 6.46 7.83
N ASP A 79 9.85 7.46 6.94
CA ASP A 79 10.06 8.85 7.28
C ASP A 79 8.99 9.78 6.67
N LYS A 80 8.81 10.95 7.28
CA LYS A 80 7.87 11.97 6.77
C LYS A 80 8.34 12.61 5.46
N VAL A 81 9.62 12.44 5.11
CA VAL A 81 10.25 13.03 3.92
C VAL A 81 9.84 12.28 2.65
N THR A 82 9.53 10.98 2.76
CA THR A 82 9.01 10.11 1.69
C THR A 82 7.52 10.31 1.37
N ASN A 83 6.85 11.29 1.98
CA ASN A 83 5.45 11.64 1.70
C ASN A 83 5.17 12.21 0.30
N GLY A 84 6.20 12.39 -0.55
CA GLY A 84 6.01 12.73 -1.96
C GLY A 84 5.12 11.73 -2.72
N PHE A 85 5.02 10.49 -2.24
CA PHE A 85 4.04 9.53 -2.74
C PHE A 85 2.61 9.95 -2.40
N ALA A 86 2.29 10.15 -1.11
CA ALA A 86 0.94 10.52 -0.67
C ALA A 86 0.47 11.84 -1.31
N THR A 87 1.34 12.85 -1.39
CA THR A 87 1.07 14.10 -2.09
C THR A 87 0.76 13.88 -3.58
N ALA A 88 1.51 13.02 -4.26
CA ALA A 88 1.24 12.72 -5.66
C ALA A 88 -0.07 11.95 -5.85
N MET A 89 -0.42 11.04 -4.94
CA MET A 89 -1.69 10.32 -4.98
C MET A 89 -2.88 11.25 -4.73
N SER A 90 -2.76 12.21 -3.82
CA SER A 90 -3.82 13.19 -3.58
C SER A 90 -4.03 14.13 -4.77
N TRP A 91 -2.96 14.52 -5.47
CA TRP A 91 -3.08 15.26 -6.74
C TRP A 91 -3.77 14.48 -7.86
N LEU A 92 -3.74 13.14 -7.79
CA LEU A 92 -4.49 12.27 -8.70
C LEU A 92 -5.95 12.07 -8.25
N GLY A 93 -6.36 12.64 -7.11
CA GLY A 93 -7.73 12.60 -6.59
C GLY A 93 -8.01 11.43 -5.65
N VAL A 94 -7.00 10.67 -5.23
CA VAL A 94 -7.16 9.54 -4.30
C VAL A 94 -7.34 10.04 -2.86
N ASP A 95 -8.32 9.48 -2.15
CA ASP A 95 -8.49 9.66 -0.71
C ASP A 95 -7.36 8.93 0.04
N VAL A 96 -6.32 9.67 0.42
CA VAL A 96 -5.08 9.15 1.00
C VAL A 96 -4.80 9.74 2.37
N GLY A 97 -4.70 8.86 3.38
CA GLY A 97 -4.07 9.16 4.66
C GLY A 97 -2.57 8.86 4.59
N ALA A 98 -1.74 9.74 5.13
CA ALA A 98 -0.28 9.59 5.14
C ALA A 98 0.24 9.46 6.58
N PHE A 99 1.02 8.41 6.84
CA PHE A 99 1.45 8.01 8.19
C PHE A 99 2.90 7.54 8.19
N THR A 100 3.57 7.60 9.34
CA THR A 100 4.86 6.91 9.54
C THR A 100 4.68 5.49 10.09
N LEU A 101 5.72 4.64 10.03
CA LEU A 101 5.67 3.29 10.64
C LEU A 101 5.29 3.31 12.12
N SER A 102 5.76 4.30 12.89
CA SER A 102 5.37 4.50 14.30
C SER A 102 3.89 4.88 14.49
N GLU A 103 3.21 5.28 13.41
CA GLU A 103 1.80 5.63 13.36
C GLU A 103 0.96 4.52 12.70
N LEU A 104 1.51 3.30 12.52
CA LEU A 104 0.82 2.19 11.86
C LEU A 104 -0.59 1.94 12.43
N ASP A 105 -0.75 2.00 13.75
CA ASP A 105 -2.05 1.80 14.39
C ASP A 105 -3.05 2.88 13.98
N ARG A 106 -2.60 4.13 13.82
CA ARG A 106 -3.43 5.23 13.31
C ARG A 106 -3.75 5.05 11.83
N ALA A 107 -2.80 4.52 11.04
CA ALA A 107 -3.01 4.22 9.63
C ALA A 107 -4.07 3.13 9.41
N ILE A 108 -4.08 2.10 10.27
CA ILE A 108 -5.10 1.05 10.28
C ILE A 108 -6.45 1.62 10.72
N ALA A 109 -6.46 2.45 11.78
CA ALA A 109 -7.68 3.09 12.26
C ALA A 109 -8.32 4.02 11.22
N HIS A 110 -7.52 4.74 10.43
CA HIS A 110 -8.00 5.58 9.31
C HIS A 110 -8.78 4.80 8.25
N LEU A 111 -8.48 3.51 8.09
CA LEU A 111 -9.17 2.60 7.18
C LEU A 111 -10.42 1.95 7.81
N ASP A 112 -10.81 2.35 9.02
CA ASP A 112 -11.96 1.84 9.76
C ASP A 112 -11.95 0.29 9.88
N VAL A 113 -10.77 -0.33 9.94
CA VAL A 113 -10.62 -1.80 9.99
C VAL A 113 -11.23 -2.33 11.29
N PRO A 114 -12.14 -3.32 11.23
CA PRO A 114 -12.72 -3.94 12.42
C PRO A 114 -11.67 -4.51 13.38
N ASP A 115 -11.91 -4.32 14.68
CA ASP A 115 -10.97 -4.68 15.76
C ASP A 115 -10.54 -6.15 15.72
N ASP A 116 -11.46 -7.05 15.37
CA ASP A 116 -11.21 -8.49 15.26
C ASP A 116 -10.23 -8.85 14.13
N ARG A 117 -10.02 -7.94 13.18
CA ARG A 117 -9.09 -8.12 12.06
C ARG A 117 -7.72 -7.47 12.27
N ILE A 118 -7.58 -6.52 13.19
CA ILE A 118 -6.34 -5.73 13.38
C ILE A 118 -5.13 -6.64 13.62
N GLN A 119 -5.25 -7.66 14.47
CA GLN A 119 -4.14 -8.56 14.76
C GLN A 119 -3.69 -9.35 13.52
N ARG A 120 -4.64 -9.77 12.68
CA ARG A 120 -4.34 -10.46 11.43
C ARG A 120 -3.68 -9.53 10.42
N VAL A 121 -4.10 -8.27 10.35
CA VAL A 121 -3.47 -7.24 9.50
C VAL A 121 -2.01 -7.04 9.89
N LYS A 122 -1.71 -6.90 11.20
CA LYS A 122 -0.35 -6.76 11.71
C LYS A 122 0.51 -7.99 11.41
N ALA A 123 -0.05 -9.19 11.61
CA ALA A 123 0.65 -10.44 11.31
C ALA A 123 0.98 -10.59 9.81
N GLU A 124 0.06 -10.23 8.92
CA GLU A 124 0.32 -10.22 7.47
C GLU A 124 1.37 -9.18 7.09
N LEU A 125 1.31 -7.98 7.67
CA LEU A 125 2.33 -6.96 7.44
C LEU A 125 3.72 -7.45 7.86
N GLU A 126 3.84 -8.06 9.04
CA GLU A 126 5.10 -8.65 9.51
C GLU A 126 5.57 -9.75 8.55
N ARG A 127 4.68 -10.66 8.13
CA ARG A 127 5.00 -11.74 7.19
C ARG A 127 5.50 -11.19 5.85
N LEU A 128 4.83 -10.18 5.30
CA LEU A 128 5.22 -9.55 4.03
C LEU A 128 6.58 -8.85 4.14
N SER A 129 6.89 -8.31 5.32
CA SER A 129 8.12 -7.59 5.63
C SER A 129 9.30 -8.52 5.98
N ARG A 130 9.08 -9.83 6.23
CA ARG A 130 10.14 -10.81 6.51
C ARG A 130 11.09 -10.92 5.31
N ALA A 131 12.20 -10.18 5.40
CA ALA A 131 13.38 -10.11 4.52
C ALA A 131 14.09 -8.74 4.69
N TYR A 132 13.42 -7.76 5.32
CA TYR A 132 13.93 -6.45 5.69
C TYR A 132 14.18 -6.36 7.20
#